data_AF-A0AAJ2WRJ1-F1
#
_entry.id   AF-A0AAJ2WRJ1-F1
#
_cell.length_a   1.000
_cell.length_b   1.000
_cell.length_c   1.000
_cell.angle_alpha   90.00
_cell.angle_beta   90.00
_cell.angle_gamma   90.00
#
_symmetry.space_group_name_H-M   'P 1'
#
loop_
_entity.id
_entity.type
_entity.pdbx_description
1 polymer ?
#
loop_
_entity_poly.entity_id
_entity_poly.type
_entity_poly.pdbx_seq_one_letter_code
_entity_poly.pdbx_strand_id
1 'polypeptide(L)'
;MPDLSALGTRWLGVGLSTIIAVVTLSLAITGDLDLYINPDSSWFAVLMAVVLLVGAVASFLLPLGAEADHGHDHGHAEPSPGPRRRGTGVEPAPIPAAEPAVASAPGDRPMSRAEMRAARDAAAAPAPAHDEAPAHTSTHAHHAPHPLALAATVAGGVIASGVVLLTLFLPPTSLSSQLALSRDVGVTPLFAGQDAVQLAASGDTSAFGIGEWSTVFATSTSPETFDGQEVTLTGFVAPTDDGFGLTRLVITHCVIDAQTASVPVAATGDVPESGQWVEVTGTVRAASDGTLTLDAAEVTEIDEPEDPYEY
;
A
#
# COMPACT_ATOMS: atom_id res chain seq x y z
N MET A 1 28.99 7.76 22.44
CA MET A 1 28.00 6.70 22.69
C MET A 1 27.21 6.57 21.39
N PRO A 2 27.24 5.42 20.69
CA PRO A 2 26.43 5.26 19.48
C PRO A 2 24.95 5.42 19.84
N ASP A 3 24.21 6.16 19.01
CA ASP A 3 22.79 6.44 19.22
C ASP A 3 21.97 5.13 19.19
N LEU A 4 21.50 4.71 20.36
CA LEU A 4 20.64 3.54 20.53
C LEU A 4 19.34 3.66 19.70
N SER A 5 18.90 4.88 19.40
CA SER A 5 17.78 5.19 18.51
C SER A 5 18.06 4.80 17.06
N ALA A 6 19.25 5.08 16.53
CA ALA A 6 19.62 4.78 15.15
C ALA A 6 19.74 3.27 14.89
N LEU A 7 20.30 2.52 15.85
CA LEU A 7 20.32 1.05 15.83
C LEU A 7 18.91 0.47 15.93
N GLY A 8 18.04 1.01 16.79
CA GLY A 8 16.65 0.58 16.93
C GLY A 8 15.84 0.69 15.64
N THR A 9 15.93 1.82 14.93
CA THR A 9 15.18 2.04 13.68
C THR A 9 15.63 1.11 12.55
N ARG A 10 16.93 0.81 12.45
CA ARG A 10 17.48 -0.11 11.43
C ARG A 10 17.05 -1.56 11.67
N TRP A 11 17.01 -1.97 12.93
CA TRP A 11 16.54 -3.29 13.34
C TRP A 11 15.05 -3.48 13.04
N LEU A 12 14.24 -2.45 13.25
CA LEU A 12 12.81 -2.48 12.95
C LEU A 12 12.56 -2.53 11.43
N GLY A 13 13.27 -1.73 10.64
CA GLY A 13 13.12 -1.69 9.18
C GLY A 13 13.55 -2.99 8.47
N VAL A 14 14.75 -3.50 8.79
CA VAL A 14 15.26 -4.75 8.18
C VAL A 14 14.47 -5.97 8.66
N GLY A 15 14.10 -6.00 9.94
CA GLY A 15 13.27 -7.07 10.51
C GLY A 15 11.90 -7.15 9.84
N LEU A 16 11.20 -6.02 9.71
CA LEU A 16 9.90 -5.95 9.04
C LEU A 16 10.00 -6.37 7.57
N SER A 17 11.00 -5.87 6.85
CA SER A 17 11.20 -6.20 5.44
C SER A 17 11.46 -7.69 5.23
N THR A 18 12.23 -8.32 6.14
CA THR A 18 12.49 -9.76 6.12
C THR A 18 11.23 -10.56 6.38
N ILE A 19 10.40 -10.17 7.36
CA ILE A 19 9.14 -10.85 7.67
C ILE A 19 8.20 -10.80 6.46
N ILE A 20 8.00 -9.62 5.85
CA ILE A 20 7.13 -9.47 4.67
C ILE A 20 7.62 -10.33 3.51
N ALA A 21 8.93 -10.32 3.23
CA ALA A 21 9.53 -11.12 2.17
C ALA A 21 9.33 -12.62 2.40
N VAL A 22 9.58 -13.10 3.62
CA VAL A 22 9.44 -14.53 3.95
C VAL A 22 7.98 -14.98 3.90
N VAL A 23 7.03 -14.17 4.40
CA VAL A 23 5.59 -14.47 4.31
C VAL A 23 5.15 -14.55 2.85
N THR A 24 5.54 -13.57 2.04
CA THR A 24 5.21 -13.55 0.60
C THR A 24 5.73 -14.81 -0.10
N LEU A 25 6.98 -15.19 0.15
CA LEU A 25 7.56 -16.41 -0.43
C LEU A 25 6.89 -17.68 0.09
N SER A 26 6.48 -17.72 1.37
CA SER A 26 5.79 -18.88 1.94
C SER A 26 4.43 -19.08 1.28
N LEU A 27 3.64 -18.03 1.12
CA LEU A 27 2.35 -18.07 0.40
C LEU A 27 2.53 -18.44 -1.08
N ALA A 28 3.59 -17.94 -1.72
CA ALA A 28 3.90 -18.30 -3.11
C ALA A 28 4.23 -19.79 -3.26
N ILE A 29 4.86 -20.39 -2.26
CA ILE A 29 5.22 -21.82 -2.28
C ILE A 29 4.00 -22.70 -2.00
N THR A 30 3.06 -22.25 -1.15
CA THR A 30 1.83 -23.00 -0.84
C THR A 30 0.76 -22.88 -1.92
N GLY A 31 0.86 -21.88 -2.81
CA GLY A 31 -0.16 -21.58 -3.82
C GLY A 31 -1.23 -20.60 -3.32
N ASP A 32 -1.13 -20.16 -2.06
CA ASP A 32 -2.14 -19.31 -1.43
C ASP A 32 -1.94 -17.83 -1.75
N LEU A 33 -0.83 -17.47 -2.42
CA LEU A 33 -0.55 -16.08 -2.79
C LEU A 33 -1.66 -15.50 -3.70
N ASP A 34 -2.25 -16.34 -4.54
CA ASP A 34 -3.31 -15.95 -5.49
C ASP A 34 -4.57 -15.49 -4.75
N LEU A 35 -4.78 -15.94 -3.51
CA LEU A 35 -5.86 -15.46 -2.65
C LEU A 35 -5.68 -13.99 -2.19
N TYR A 36 -4.49 -13.42 -2.37
CA TYR A 36 -4.14 -12.08 -1.90
C TYR A 36 -3.76 -11.12 -3.02
N ILE A 37 -3.21 -11.60 -4.12
CA ILE A 37 -2.74 -10.80 -5.26
C ILE A 37 -3.16 -11.48 -6.57
N ASN A 38 -3.39 -10.69 -7.62
CA ASN A 38 -3.70 -11.24 -8.94
C ASN A 38 -2.57 -12.17 -9.43
N PRO A 39 -2.86 -13.42 -9.83
CA PRO A 39 -1.87 -14.43 -10.22
C PRO A 39 -0.98 -13.99 -11.40
N ASP A 40 -1.50 -13.20 -12.33
CA ASP A 40 -0.73 -12.68 -13.48
C ASP A 40 0.38 -11.71 -13.06
N SER A 41 0.23 -11.08 -11.90
CA SER A 41 1.20 -10.14 -11.31
C SER A 41 2.04 -10.76 -10.18
N SER A 42 1.71 -11.96 -9.72
CA SER A 42 2.33 -12.62 -8.57
C SER A 42 3.86 -12.77 -8.70
N TRP A 43 4.35 -13.03 -9.91
CA TRP A 43 5.78 -13.19 -10.21
C TRP A 43 6.59 -11.94 -9.81
N PHE A 44 6.01 -10.75 -9.94
CA PHE A 44 6.66 -9.49 -9.57
C PHE A 44 6.81 -9.38 -8.05
N ALA A 45 5.77 -9.74 -7.29
CA ALA A 45 5.80 -9.76 -5.83
C ALA A 45 6.84 -10.76 -5.31
N VAL A 46 6.89 -11.96 -5.89
CA VAL A 46 7.90 -12.98 -5.57
C VAL A 46 9.32 -12.46 -5.83
N LEU A 47 9.56 -11.83 -6.98
CA LEU A 47 10.87 -11.25 -7.31
C LEU A 47 11.28 -10.17 -6.29
N MET A 48 10.38 -9.24 -5.97
CA MET A 48 10.64 -8.19 -4.97
C MET A 48 10.91 -8.77 -3.59
N ALA A 49 10.20 -9.82 -3.17
CA ALA A 49 10.46 -10.51 -1.92
C ALA A 49 11.88 -11.13 -1.89
N VAL A 50 12.32 -11.75 -2.99
CA VAL A 50 13.71 -12.26 -3.11
C VAL A 50 14.72 -11.12 -3.02
N VAL A 51 14.49 -10.00 -3.72
CA VAL A 51 15.38 -8.83 -3.67
C VAL A 51 15.45 -8.24 -2.27
N LEU A 52 14.33 -8.13 -1.57
CA LEU A 52 14.27 -7.68 -0.17
C LEU A 52 15.06 -8.61 0.75
N LEU A 53 14.93 -9.93 0.57
CA LEU A 53 15.67 -10.92 1.35
C LEU A 53 17.19 -10.81 1.12
N VAL A 54 17.61 -10.67 -0.14
CA VAL A 54 19.02 -10.47 -0.51
C VAL A 54 19.55 -9.14 0.05
N GLY A 55 18.77 -8.06 -0.05
CA GLY A 55 19.12 -6.75 0.51
C GLY A 55 19.25 -6.78 2.03
N ALA A 56 18.37 -7.51 2.73
CA ALA A 56 18.45 -7.72 4.16
C ALA A 56 19.75 -8.43 4.53
N VAL A 57 20.12 -9.51 3.83
CA VAL A 57 21.40 -10.21 4.04
C VAL A 57 22.60 -9.30 3.74
N ALA A 58 22.56 -8.56 2.62
CA ALA A 58 23.63 -7.64 2.23
C ALA A 58 23.85 -6.51 3.25
N SER A 59 22.78 -6.02 3.90
CA SER A 59 22.84 -5.00 4.95
C SER A 59 23.70 -5.42 6.15
N PHE A 60 23.82 -6.72 6.43
CA PHE A 60 24.71 -7.27 7.47
C PHE A 60 26.13 -7.56 6.96
N LEU A 61 26.33 -7.67 5.65
CA LEU A 61 27.64 -7.95 5.02
C LEU A 61 28.42 -6.66 4.71
N LEU A 62 27.74 -5.53 4.50
CA LEU A 62 28.37 -4.25 4.23
C LEU A 62 28.94 -3.65 5.53
N PRO A 63 30.26 -3.38 5.62
CA PRO A 63 30.83 -2.70 6.76
C PRO A 63 30.22 -1.30 6.87
N LEU A 64 29.73 -0.95 8.06
CA LEU A 64 29.29 0.41 8.34
C LEU A 64 30.50 1.33 8.43
N GLY A 65 30.90 1.85 7.27
CA GLY A 65 31.95 2.85 7.14
C GLY A 65 31.39 4.21 7.50
N ALA A 66 31.76 4.67 8.71
CA ALA A 66 31.73 6.03 9.23
C ALA A 66 30.85 7.04 8.46
N GLU A 67 29.72 7.43 9.05
CA GLU A 67 29.23 8.80 8.86
C GLU A 67 30.25 9.73 9.53
N ALA A 68 31.40 9.93 8.90
CA ALA A 68 32.38 10.93 9.31
C ALA A 68 31.73 12.28 9.07
N ASP A 69 31.23 12.86 10.16
CA ASP A 69 31.21 14.29 10.47
C ASP A 69 31.55 15.15 9.24
N HIS A 70 30.54 15.46 8.43
CA HIS A 70 30.67 16.53 7.45
C HIS A 70 30.65 17.86 8.22
N GLY A 71 31.75 18.14 8.92
CA GLY A 71 32.05 19.46 9.45
C GLY A 71 31.97 20.45 8.29
N HIS A 72 30.91 21.24 8.26
CA HIS A 72 30.80 22.36 7.34
C HIS A 72 31.78 23.43 7.82
N ASP A 73 33.00 23.38 7.28
CA ASP A 73 33.98 24.44 7.46
C ASP A 73 33.47 25.70 6.75
N HIS A 74 32.80 26.57 7.51
CA HIS A 74 32.49 27.92 7.07
C HIS A 74 33.77 28.75 7.19
N GLY A 75 34.64 28.65 6.18
CA GLY A 75 35.78 29.54 6.02
C GLY A 75 35.32 31.00 6.13
N HIS A 76 35.88 31.72 7.09
CA HIS A 76 35.65 33.15 7.27
C HIS A 76 36.15 33.90 6.03
N ALA A 77 35.23 34.33 5.18
CA ALA A 77 35.53 35.27 4.11
C ALA A 77 35.87 36.65 4.72
N GLU A 78 37.14 37.03 4.63
CA GLU A 78 37.62 38.39 4.83
C GLU A 78 36.82 39.38 3.96
N PRO A 79 36.33 40.52 4.50
CA PRO A 79 35.57 41.47 3.72
C PRO A 79 36.51 42.30 2.82
N SER A 80 36.48 42.02 1.52
CA SER A 80 37.06 42.91 0.51
C SER A 80 36.22 44.18 0.34
N PRO A 81 36.83 45.39 0.30
CA PRO A 81 36.09 46.64 0.16
C PRO A 81 35.73 46.90 -1.31
N GLY A 82 34.46 46.71 -1.67
CA GLY A 82 33.89 47.07 -2.97
C GLY A 82 33.39 48.53 -3.03
N PRO A 83 33.37 49.17 -4.22
CA PRO A 83 33.17 50.61 -4.33
C PRO A 83 31.69 51.03 -4.22
N ARG A 84 31.48 52.18 -3.56
CA ARG A 84 30.18 52.83 -3.42
C ARG A 84 29.59 53.17 -4.80
N ARG A 85 28.35 52.76 -5.07
CA ARG A 85 27.52 53.38 -6.11
C ARG A 85 26.14 53.77 -5.56
N ARG A 86 25.85 55.05 -5.73
CA ARG A 86 24.62 55.77 -5.40
C ARG A 86 23.61 55.58 -6.54
N GLY A 87 22.37 55.21 -6.20
CA GLY A 87 21.18 55.29 -7.07
C GLY A 87 19.95 55.39 -6.16
N THR A 88 19.33 56.56 -6.00
CA THR A 88 18.16 57.08 -6.75
C THR A 88 16.94 56.18 -6.60
N GLY A 89 15.94 56.69 -5.88
CA GLY A 89 14.85 55.94 -5.30
C GLY A 89 13.73 55.50 -6.23
N VAL A 90 12.86 54.67 -5.65
CA VAL A 90 11.47 54.44 -6.04
C VAL A 90 10.69 54.16 -4.74
N GLU A 91 9.52 54.78 -4.65
CA GLU A 91 8.53 54.82 -3.59
C GLU A 91 7.88 53.43 -3.30
N PRO A 92 7.61 53.05 -2.03
CA PRO A 92 6.88 51.83 -1.72
C PRO A 92 5.35 52.02 -1.76
N ALA A 93 4.67 51.17 -2.53
CA ALA A 93 3.22 51.05 -2.62
C ALA A 93 2.57 50.53 -1.30
N PRO A 94 1.27 50.82 -1.05
CA PRO A 94 0.67 50.73 0.29
C PRO A 94 0.23 49.31 0.71
N ILE A 95 0.40 49.03 2.01
CA ILE A 95 -0.07 47.81 2.70
C ILE A 95 -1.54 48.02 3.13
N PRO A 96 -2.48 47.08 2.87
CA PRO A 96 -3.85 47.19 3.38
C PRO A 96 -3.94 46.85 4.88
N ALA A 97 -4.96 47.43 5.50
CA ALA A 97 -5.12 47.68 6.94
C ALA A 97 -5.27 46.44 7.85
N ALA A 98 -4.90 46.67 9.10
CA ALA A 98 -4.93 45.75 10.23
C ALA A 98 -6.35 45.47 10.78
N GLU A 99 -6.56 44.24 11.25
CA GLU A 99 -7.61 43.85 12.20
C GLU A 99 -7.11 43.93 13.65
N PRO A 100 -8.00 44.07 14.66
CA PRO A 100 -7.65 44.61 15.97
C PRO A 100 -7.03 43.59 16.93
N ALA A 101 -6.23 44.14 17.84
CA ALA A 101 -5.41 43.47 18.84
C ALA A 101 -6.23 42.67 19.88
N VAL A 102 -5.73 41.46 20.20
CA VAL A 102 -6.01 40.76 21.46
C VAL A 102 -4.80 40.95 22.37
N ALA A 103 -5.05 41.49 23.56
CA ALA A 103 -4.05 41.82 24.56
C ALA A 103 -3.33 40.56 25.09
N SER A 104 -1.99 40.58 25.09
CA SER A 104 -1.13 39.61 25.78
C SER A 104 -0.60 40.21 27.10
N ALA A 105 -0.46 39.33 28.09
CA ALA A 105 -0.10 39.56 29.49
C ALA A 105 1.31 40.18 29.69
N PRO A 106 1.62 40.73 30.88
CA PRO A 106 2.83 41.51 31.10
C PRO A 106 4.01 40.61 31.48
N GLY A 107 5.08 40.64 30.68
CA GLY A 107 6.35 40.02 31.05
C GLY A 107 7.11 39.50 29.84
N ASP A 108 7.69 40.41 29.06
CA ASP A 108 8.96 40.21 28.34
C ASP A 108 9.26 41.47 27.53
N ARG A 109 10.19 42.29 28.02
CA ARG A 109 10.76 43.37 27.18
C ARG A 109 11.88 42.76 26.34
N PRO A 110 11.85 42.88 25.00
CA PRO A 110 12.97 42.48 24.18
C PRO A 110 14.18 43.37 24.48
N MET A 111 15.37 42.76 24.61
CA MET A 111 16.63 43.46 24.86
C MET A 111 16.88 44.53 23.80
N SER A 112 17.41 45.68 24.25
CA SER A 112 17.83 46.73 23.35
C SER A 112 19.07 46.31 22.55
N ARG A 113 19.24 46.94 21.39
CA ARG A 113 20.38 46.70 20.48
C ARG A 113 21.74 47.00 21.12
N ALA A 114 21.76 47.77 22.21
CA ALA A 114 22.97 48.06 22.99
C ALA A 114 23.33 46.90 23.93
N GLU A 115 22.34 46.28 24.57
CA GLU A 115 22.52 45.10 25.44
C GLU A 115 22.99 43.88 24.64
N MET A 116 22.47 43.71 23.42
CA MET A 116 22.87 42.65 22.51
C MET A 116 24.30 42.82 21.97
N ARG A 117 24.83 44.05 21.94
CA ARG A 117 26.24 44.32 21.58
C ARG A 117 27.17 44.04 22.76
N ALA A 118 26.81 44.47 23.97
CA ALA A 118 27.59 44.20 25.18
C ALA A 118 27.73 42.69 25.48
N ALA A 119 26.67 41.90 25.24
CA ALA A 119 26.73 40.44 25.38
C ALA A 119 27.66 39.76 24.35
N ARG A 120 27.79 40.34 23.15
CA ARG A 120 28.64 39.81 22.07
C ARG A 120 30.12 40.12 22.31
N ASP A 121 30.43 41.29 22.86
CA ASP A 121 31.79 41.69 23.20
C ASP A 121 32.33 40.91 24.42
N ALA A 122 31.45 40.51 25.35
CA ALA A 122 31.81 39.66 26.49
C ALA A 122 32.12 38.19 26.10
N ALA A 123 31.59 37.72 24.97
CA ALA A 123 31.82 36.38 24.44
C ALA A 123 33.09 36.27 23.56
N ALA A 124 33.76 37.38 23.28
CA ALA A 124 34.92 37.47 22.38
C ALA A 124 36.27 37.63 23.11
N ALA A 125 36.40 37.13 24.34
CA ALA A 125 37.69 37.02 25.01
C ALA A 125 38.42 35.73 24.58
N PRO A 126 39.70 35.79 24.15
CA PRO A 126 40.42 34.61 23.67
C PRO A 126 40.83 33.66 24.81
N ALA A 127 40.58 32.36 24.62
CA ALA A 127 41.12 31.28 25.46
C ALA A 127 42.62 31.05 25.12
N PRO A 128 43.44 30.58 26.08
CA PRO A 128 44.87 30.42 25.87
C PRO A 128 45.19 29.26 24.91
N ALA A 129 46.28 29.41 24.17
CA ALA A 129 46.79 28.43 23.22
C ALA A 129 47.13 27.09 23.91
N HIS A 130 46.70 25.99 23.30
CA HIS A 130 47.11 24.63 23.67
C HIS A 130 48.13 24.12 22.65
N ASP A 131 49.28 23.66 23.17
CA ASP A 131 50.40 23.07 22.44
C ASP A 131 50.01 21.84 21.60
N GLU A 132 50.65 21.69 20.44
CA GLU A 132 50.62 20.48 19.60
C GLU A 132 51.25 19.28 20.34
N ALA A 133 50.53 18.16 20.37
CA ALA A 133 51.06 16.84 20.75
C ALA A 133 50.57 15.77 19.74
N PRO A 134 51.35 14.70 19.50
CA PRO A 134 51.42 14.03 18.20
C PRO A 134 50.28 13.04 17.94
N ALA A 135 50.10 12.73 16.65
CA ALA A 135 49.12 11.79 16.12
C ALA A 135 49.09 10.44 16.86
N HIS A 136 47.99 10.19 17.57
CA HIS A 136 47.67 8.86 18.08
C HIS A 136 47.11 8.02 16.93
N THR A 137 47.88 7.04 16.45
CA THR A 137 47.35 5.92 15.66
C THR A 137 46.37 5.15 16.53
N SER A 138 45.08 5.27 16.24
CA SER A 138 44.02 4.50 16.88
C SER A 138 44.08 3.05 16.41
N THR A 139 44.71 2.19 17.21
CA THR A 139 44.58 0.75 17.09
C THR A 139 43.11 0.39 17.31
N HIS A 140 42.43 -0.12 16.28
CA HIS A 140 41.05 -0.59 16.38
C HIS A 140 40.99 -1.77 17.37
N ALA A 141 40.61 -1.49 18.62
CA ALA A 141 40.26 -2.53 19.57
C ALA A 141 39.00 -3.24 19.05
N HIS A 142 39.10 -4.51 18.68
CA HIS A 142 37.96 -5.35 18.36
C HIS A 142 36.98 -5.33 19.55
N HIS A 143 35.86 -4.62 19.39
CA HIS A 143 34.83 -4.54 20.41
C HIS A 143 34.17 -5.91 20.56
N ALA A 144 34.16 -6.43 21.78
CA ALA A 144 33.45 -7.65 22.12
C ALA A 144 31.93 -7.48 21.82
N PRO A 145 31.25 -8.51 21.30
CA PRO A 145 29.84 -8.41 20.95
C PRO A 145 29.00 -8.11 22.19
N HIS A 146 28.21 -7.03 22.16
CA HIS A 146 27.31 -6.67 23.24
C HIS A 146 26.19 -7.72 23.38
N PRO A 147 25.93 -8.28 24.58
CA PRO A 147 24.95 -9.35 24.78
C PRO A 147 23.51 -8.93 24.43
N LEU A 148 23.21 -7.62 24.50
CA LEU A 148 21.92 -7.06 24.10
C LEU A 148 21.69 -7.11 22.59
N ALA A 149 22.74 -6.94 21.77
CA ALA A 149 22.62 -7.06 20.32
C ALA A 149 22.37 -8.53 19.92
N LEU A 150 23.04 -9.47 20.59
CA LEU A 150 22.78 -10.90 20.41
C LEU A 150 21.34 -11.27 20.82
N ALA A 151 20.86 -10.77 21.96
CA ALA A 151 19.49 -11.02 22.41
C ALA A 151 18.44 -10.50 21.42
N ALA A 152 18.65 -9.32 20.82
CA ALA A 152 17.76 -8.78 19.79
C ALA A 152 17.75 -9.62 18.50
N THR A 153 18.91 -10.14 18.06
CA THR A 153 19.01 -11.03 16.88
C THR A 153 18.19 -12.32 17.07
N VAL A 154 18.31 -12.92 18.26
CA VAL A 154 17.63 -14.17 18.59
C VAL A 154 16.12 -13.95 18.71
N ALA A 155 15.69 -12.85 19.36
CA ALA A 155 14.27 -12.52 19.47
C ALA A 155 13.63 -12.28 18.10
N GLY A 156 14.28 -11.53 17.21
CA GLY A 156 13.81 -11.29 15.84
C GLY A 156 13.70 -12.58 15.02
N GLY A 157 14.72 -13.46 15.12
CA GLY A 157 14.70 -14.77 14.46
C GLY A 157 13.58 -15.69 14.97
N VAL A 158 13.30 -15.67 16.28
CA VAL A 158 12.18 -16.43 16.87
C VAL A 158 10.83 -15.90 16.39
N ILE A 159 10.64 -14.58 16.33
CA ILE A 159 9.39 -13.98 15.81
C ILE A 159 9.19 -14.33 14.34
N ALA A 160 10.21 -14.15 13.50
CA ALA A 160 10.13 -14.47 12.07
C ALA A 160 9.85 -15.96 11.85
N SER A 161 10.53 -16.85 12.58
CA SER A 161 10.25 -18.29 12.53
C SER A 161 8.84 -18.62 13.00
N GLY A 162 8.35 -17.94 14.04
CA GLY A 162 6.98 -18.07 14.52
C GLY A 162 5.94 -17.65 13.46
N VAL A 163 6.18 -16.55 12.75
CA VAL A 163 5.31 -16.10 11.65
C VAL A 163 5.29 -17.12 10.52
N VAL A 164 6.45 -17.65 10.11
CA VAL A 164 6.55 -18.71 9.09
C VAL A 164 5.77 -19.95 9.49
N LEU A 165 5.95 -20.38 10.74
CA LEU A 165 5.22 -21.53 11.25
C LEU A 165 3.71 -21.24 11.26
N LEU A 166 3.27 -20.07 11.70
CA LEU A 166 1.86 -19.70 11.65
C LEU A 166 1.32 -19.71 10.21
N THR A 167 2.03 -19.17 9.23
CA THR A 167 1.59 -19.19 7.82
C THR A 167 1.58 -20.59 7.22
N LEU A 168 2.45 -21.50 7.67
CA LEU A 168 2.48 -22.88 7.18
C LEU A 168 1.42 -23.78 7.84
N PHE A 169 0.97 -23.44 9.06
CA PHE A 169 0.07 -24.29 9.85
C PHE A 169 -1.36 -23.75 9.96
N LEU A 170 -1.61 -22.46 9.71
CA LEU A 170 -2.98 -21.93 9.61
C LEU A 170 -3.44 -21.99 8.15
N PRO A 171 -4.64 -22.52 7.87
CA PRO A 171 -5.19 -22.48 6.52
C PRO A 171 -5.36 -21.03 6.07
N PRO A 172 -5.08 -20.73 4.79
CA PRO A 172 -5.40 -19.43 4.22
C PRO A 172 -6.92 -19.22 4.29
N THR A 173 -7.34 -17.97 4.44
CA THR A 173 -8.78 -17.62 4.52
C THR A 173 -9.13 -16.73 3.35
N SER A 174 -10.09 -17.17 2.54
CA SER A 174 -10.72 -16.36 1.51
C SER A 174 -11.52 -15.22 2.14
N LEU A 175 -11.77 -14.16 1.37
CA LEU A 175 -12.79 -13.16 1.71
C LEU A 175 -14.14 -13.87 1.64
N SER A 176 -14.82 -13.99 2.78
CA SER A 176 -16.11 -14.65 2.84
C SER A 176 -17.17 -13.91 2.02
N SER A 177 -18.17 -14.66 1.53
CA SER A 177 -19.37 -14.10 0.89
C SER A 177 -20.05 -13.02 1.75
N GLN A 178 -20.05 -13.17 3.08
CA GLN A 178 -20.58 -12.18 4.02
C GLN A 178 -19.84 -10.83 3.97
N LEU A 179 -18.51 -10.86 3.83
CA LEU A 179 -17.72 -9.64 3.71
C LEU A 179 -17.97 -8.97 2.37
N ALA A 180 -18.12 -9.75 1.29
CA ALA A 180 -18.50 -9.23 -0.02
C ALA A 180 -19.87 -8.53 0.03
N LEU A 181 -20.88 -9.17 0.63
CA LEU A 181 -22.22 -8.60 0.82
C LEU A 181 -22.21 -7.31 1.66
N SER A 182 -21.27 -7.16 2.61
CA SER A 182 -21.12 -5.93 3.39
C SER A 182 -20.43 -4.79 2.63
N ARG A 183 -19.68 -5.11 1.58
CA ARG A 183 -18.98 -4.16 0.71
C ARG A 183 -19.80 -3.77 -0.52
N ASP A 184 -20.80 -4.58 -0.87
CA ASP A 184 -21.69 -4.26 -1.96
C ASP A 184 -22.49 -2.99 -1.63
N VAL A 185 -22.24 -1.95 -2.41
CA VAL A 185 -22.90 -0.64 -2.30
C VAL A 185 -23.88 -0.42 -3.46
N GLY A 186 -24.18 -1.46 -4.24
CA GLY A 186 -25.09 -1.38 -5.39
C GLY A 186 -24.52 -0.57 -6.55
N VAL A 187 -23.20 -0.38 -6.60
CA VAL A 187 -22.51 0.30 -7.70
C VAL A 187 -21.85 -0.77 -8.55
N THR A 188 -22.19 -0.84 -9.83
CA THR A 188 -21.49 -1.72 -10.78
C THR A 188 -20.02 -1.31 -10.82
N PRO A 189 -19.10 -2.21 -10.46
CA PRO A 189 -17.70 -1.91 -10.58
C PRO A 189 -17.31 -1.86 -12.06
N LEU A 190 -16.53 -0.85 -12.44
CA LEU A 190 -16.11 -0.64 -13.82
C LEU A 190 -14.81 -1.40 -14.07
N PHE A 191 -14.94 -2.66 -14.47
CA PHE A 191 -13.83 -3.53 -14.89
C PHE A 191 -13.40 -3.28 -16.36
N ALA A 192 -14.09 -2.38 -17.05
CA ALA A 192 -14.18 -2.25 -18.51
C ALA A 192 -12.92 -1.76 -19.28
N GLY A 193 -11.72 -1.86 -18.70
CA GLY A 193 -10.50 -1.33 -19.32
C GLY A 193 -9.99 -2.16 -20.52
N GLN A 194 -10.00 -3.48 -20.42
CA GLN A 194 -9.38 -4.38 -21.41
C GLN A 194 -10.40 -5.31 -22.08
N ASP A 195 -11.36 -5.86 -21.32
CA ASP A 195 -12.29 -6.89 -21.83
C ASP A 195 -13.40 -6.34 -22.71
N ALA A 196 -13.80 -5.07 -22.50
CA ALA A 196 -14.69 -4.37 -23.40
C ALA A 196 -14.10 -4.23 -24.81
N VAL A 197 -12.77 -4.12 -24.93
CA VAL A 197 -12.08 -4.07 -26.23
C VAL A 197 -12.04 -5.44 -26.88
N GLN A 198 -11.84 -6.51 -26.11
CA GLN A 198 -11.84 -7.90 -26.60
C GLN A 198 -13.23 -8.37 -27.04
N LEU A 199 -14.28 -8.00 -26.30
CA LEU A 199 -15.67 -8.25 -26.67
C LEU A 199 -16.03 -7.55 -27.98
N ALA A 200 -15.65 -6.28 -28.12
CA ALA A 200 -15.87 -5.50 -29.34
C ALA A 200 -15.07 -6.04 -30.54
N ALA A 201 -13.93 -6.69 -30.30
CA ALA A 201 -13.05 -7.21 -31.35
C ALA A 201 -13.40 -8.64 -31.81
N SER A 202 -13.84 -9.51 -30.89
CA SER A 202 -14.01 -10.95 -31.15
C SER A 202 -15.47 -11.43 -31.07
N GLY A 203 -16.31 -10.78 -30.26
CA GLY A 203 -17.68 -11.22 -29.97
C GLY A 203 -17.79 -12.59 -29.29
N ASP A 204 -16.67 -13.16 -28.81
CA ASP A 204 -16.64 -14.47 -28.16
C ASP A 204 -16.79 -14.29 -26.64
N THR A 205 -17.91 -14.79 -26.10
CA THR A 205 -18.24 -14.75 -24.67
C THR A 205 -18.03 -16.09 -23.97
N SER A 206 -17.45 -17.09 -24.65
CA SER A 206 -17.33 -18.45 -24.10
C SER A 206 -16.40 -18.55 -22.88
N ALA A 207 -15.51 -17.56 -22.71
CA ALA A 207 -14.59 -17.46 -21.58
C ALA A 207 -15.05 -16.45 -20.51
N PHE A 208 -16.24 -15.85 -20.64
CA PHE A 208 -16.69 -14.79 -19.74
C PHE A 208 -17.15 -15.37 -18.40
N GLY A 209 -16.59 -14.83 -17.32
CA GLY A 209 -17.04 -15.05 -15.95
C GLY A 209 -18.08 -14.03 -15.51
N ILE A 210 -18.35 -13.98 -14.21
CA ILE A 210 -19.34 -13.07 -13.63
C ILE A 210 -18.89 -11.60 -13.76
N GLY A 211 -17.60 -11.30 -13.65
CA GLY A 211 -17.00 -9.99 -13.83
C GLY A 211 -17.34 -9.38 -15.19
N GLU A 212 -17.07 -10.11 -16.27
CA GLU A 212 -17.34 -9.67 -17.64
C GLU A 212 -18.85 -9.58 -17.89
N TRP A 213 -19.62 -10.60 -17.50
CA TRP A 213 -21.07 -10.60 -17.69
C TRP A 213 -21.76 -9.48 -16.92
N SER A 214 -21.33 -9.18 -15.69
CA SER A 214 -21.86 -8.05 -14.92
C SER A 214 -21.59 -6.71 -15.61
N THR A 215 -20.42 -6.55 -16.24
CA THR A 215 -20.08 -5.37 -17.04
C THR A 215 -20.95 -5.28 -18.29
N VAL A 216 -21.15 -6.38 -19.01
CA VAL A 216 -22.06 -6.45 -20.17
C VAL A 216 -23.48 -6.05 -19.76
N PHE A 217 -23.99 -6.62 -18.67
CA PHE A 217 -25.35 -6.36 -18.19
C PHE A 217 -25.56 -4.91 -17.78
N ALA A 218 -24.53 -4.27 -17.21
CA ALA A 218 -24.61 -2.89 -16.76
C ALA A 218 -24.35 -1.84 -17.86
N THR A 219 -23.57 -2.16 -18.89
CA THR A 219 -23.04 -1.16 -19.83
C THR A 219 -23.38 -1.40 -21.30
N SER A 220 -23.97 -2.54 -21.66
CA SER A 220 -24.31 -2.84 -23.05
C SER A 220 -25.30 -1.83 -23.62
N THR A 221 -25.00 -1.34 -24.81
CA THR A 221 -25.89 -0.47 -25.61
C THR A 221 -26.63 -1.23 -26.71
N SER A 222 -26.45 -2.54 -26.78
CA SER A 222 -27.12 -3.45 -27.73
C SER A 222 -27.43 -4.80 -27.05
N PRO A 223 -28.22 -4.80 -25.96
CA PRO A 223 -28.50 -5.99 -25.14
C PRO A 223 -29.12 -7.14 -25.93
N GLU A 224 -29.88 -6.86 -26.98
CA GLU A 224 -30.46 -7.86 -27.89
C GLU A 224 -29.42 -8.76 -28.59
N THR A 225 -28.16 -8.34 -28.66
CA THR A 225 -27.06 -9.15 -29.21
C THR A 225 -26.74 -10.34 -28.32
N PHE A 226 -27.00 -10.22 -27.02
CA PHE A 226 -26.70 -11.22 -26.01
C PHE A 226 -27.91 -12.10 -25.68
N ASP A 227 -29.09 -11.78 -26.22
CA ASP A 227 -30.32 -12.54 -26.00
C ASP A 227 -30.20 -13.96 -26.58
N GLY A 228 -30.58 -14.95 -25.78
CA GLY A 228 -30.51 -16.37 -26.17
C GLY A 228 -29.16 -17.03 -25.97
N GLN A 229 -28.15 -16.33 -25.44
CA GLN A 229 -26.86 -16.96 -25.13
C GLN A 229 -26.97 -17.88 -23.92
N GLU A 230 -26.54 -19.13 -24.09
CA GLU A 230 -26.43 -20.09 -22.99
C GLU A 230 -25.11 -19.87 -22.24
N VAL A 231 -25.21 -19.78 -20.91
CA VAL A 231 -24.06 -19.57 -20.02
C VAL A 231 -24.16 -20.47 -18.80
N THR A 232 -22.99 -20.87 -18.29
CA THR A 232 -22.84 -21.54 -17.01
C THR A 232 -21.92 -20.68 -16.15
N LEU A 233 -22.44 -20.18 -15.03
CA LEU A 233 -21.77 -19.25 -14.14
C LEU A 233 -21.76 -19.77 -12.72
N THR A 234 -20.66 -19.56 -12.02
CA THR A 234 -20.50 -19.96 -10.62
C THR A 234 -20.33 -18.71 -9.76
N GLY A 235 -21.10 -18.59 -8.69
CA GLY A 235 -21.06 -17.45 -7.77
C GLY A 235 -21.82 -17.73 -6.49
N PHE A 236 -21.76 -16.81 -5.53
CA PHE A 236 -22.57 -16.89 -4.32
C PHE A 236 -23.85 -16.07 -4.46
N VAL A 237 -24.91 -16.52 -3.78
CA VAL A 237 -26.24 -15.92 -3.86
C VAL A 237 -26.34 -14.65 -3.02
N ALA A 238 -26.78 -13.55 -3.65
CA ALA A 238 -27.20 -12.32 -3.00
C ALA A 238 -28.71 -12.11 -3.26
N PRO A 239 -29.61 -12.47 -2.32
CA PRO A 239 -31.06 -12.41 -2.56
C PRO A 239 -31.57 -11.01 -2.91
N THR A 240 -32.54 -10.94 -3.81
CA THR A 240 -33.23 -9.71 -4.23
C THR A 240 -34.76 -9.91 -4.20
N ASP A 241 -35.54 -8.86 -4.46
CA ASP A 241 -37.01 -8.97 -4.45
C ASP A 241 -37.56 -9.84 -5.61
N ASP A 242 -36.87 -9.87 -6.76
CA ASP A 242 -37.33 -10.53 -8.00
C ASP A 242 -36.49 -11.77 -8.39
N GLY A 243 -35.66 -12.26 -7.48
CA GLY A 243 -34.71 -13.35 -7.73
C GLY A 243 -33.45 -13.20 -6.87
N PHE A 244 -32.27 -13.35 -7.46
CA PHE A 244 -31.02 -13.12 -6.75
C PHE A 244 -29.92 -12.62 -7.67
N GLY A 245 -28.95 -11.90 -7.11
CA GLY A 245 -27.68 -11.61 -7.78
C GLY A 245 -26.72 -12.76 -7.61
N LEU A 246 -26.27 -13.37 -8.71
CA LEU A 246 -25.16 -14.31 -8.71
C LEU A 246 -23.86 -13.52 -8.68
N THR A 247 -23.12 -13.63 -7.58
CA THR A 247 -22.08 -12.66 -7.23
C THR A 247 -20.70 -13.31 -7.09
N ARG A 248 -19.66 -12.60 -7.54
CA ARG A 248 -18.23 -12.92 -7.38
C ARG A 248 -17.46 -11.70 -6.90
N LEU A 249 -16.28 -11.93 -6.32
CA LEU A 249 -15.31 -10.87 -6.08
C LEU A 249 -14.28 -10.86 -7.20
N VAL A 250 -14.03 -9.69 -7.78
CA VAL A 250 -13.04 -9.48 -8.83
C VAL A 250 -11.85 -8.72 -8.27
N ILE A 251 -10.63 -9.21 -8.51
CA ILE A 251 -9.38 -8.63 -8.01
C ILE A 251 -8.53 -8.17 -9.19
N THR A 252 -8.32 -6.86 -9.33
CA THR A 252 -7.45 -6.34 -10.39
C THR A 252 -5.97 -6.45 -10.00
N HIS A 253 -5.63 -6.09 -8.76
CA HIS A 253 -4.25 -6.13 -8.29
C HIS A 253 -4.09 -6.84 -6.96
N CYS A 254 -4.99 -6.66 -5.99
CA CYS A 254 -4.85 -7.29 -4.67
C CYS A 254 -6.16 -7.35 -3.90
N VAL A 255 -6.26 -8.20 -2.88
CA VAL A 255 -7.48 -8.38 -2.06
C VAL A 255 -8.09 -7.09 -1.46
N ILE A 256 -7.30 -5.99 -1.38
CA ILE A 256 -7.78 -4.67 -0.95
C ILE A 256 -8.60 -3.97 -2.04
N ASP A 257 -8.31 -4.22 -3.32
CA ASP A 257 -9.05 -3.68 -4.46
C ASP A 257 -10.21 -4.57 -4.93
N ALA A 258 -10.46 -5.69 -4.22
CA ALA A 258 -11.54 -6.61 -4.51
C ALA A 258 -12.92 -5.90 -4.56
N GLN A 259 -13.62 -6.06 -5.67
CA GLN A 259 -14.94 -5.47 -5.94
C GLN A 259 -15.98 -6.54 -6.26
N THR A 260 -17.26 -6.27 -5.97
CA THR A 260 -18.36 -7.22 -6.19
C THR A 260 -18.92 -7.12 -7.61
N ALA A 261 -18.75 -8.17 -8.41
CA ALA A 261 -19.45 -8.34 -9.68
C ALA A 261 -20.72 -9.15 -9.44
N SER A 262 -21.86 -8.70 -9.99
CA SER A 262 -23.14 -9.38 -9.80
C SER A 262 -23.95 -9.45 -11.09
N VAL A 263 -24.49 -10.63 -11.37
CA VAL A 263 -25.39 -10.90 -12.51
C VAL A 263 -26.79 -11.19 -11.96
N PRO A 264 -27.83 -10.43 -12.35
CA PRO A 264 -29.20 -10.69 -11.91
C PRO A 264 -29.73 -11.98 -12.52
N VAL A 265 -30.14 -12.91 -11.67
CA VAL A 265 -30.74 -14.19 -12.03
C VAL A 265 -32.23 -14.15 -11.72
N ALA A 266 -33.04 -14.35 -12.76
CA ALA A 266 -34.46 -14.57 -12.61
C ALA A 266 -34.69 -16.03 -12.18
N ALA A 267 -35.28 -16.22 -11.00
CA ALA A 267 -35.58 -17.55 -10.47
C ALA A 267 -37.10 -17.74 -10.37
N THR A 268 -37.61 -18.87 -10.86
CA THR A 268 -39.03 -19.23 -10.74
C THR A 268 -39.32 -20.22 -9.60
N GLY A 269 -38.33 -20.50 -8.75
CA GLY A 269 -38.39 -21.47 -7.65
C GLY A 269 -37.83 -20.94 -6.33
N ASP A 270 -37.54 -21.84 -5.40
CA ASP A 270 -36.92 -21.48 -4.13
C ASP A 270 -35.51 -20.92 -4.36
N VAL A 271 -35.26 -19.71 -3.85
CA VAL A 271 -33.95 -19.04 -3.94
C VAL A 271 -33.05 -19.59 -2.82
N PRO A 272 -31.81 -20.02 -3.12
CA PRO A 272 -30.88 -20.51 -2.11
C PRO A 272 -30.54 -19.45 -1.04
N GLU A 273 -29.98 -19.90 0.08
CA GLU A 273 -29.65 -19.00 1.18
C GLU A 273 -28.61 -17.94 0.79
N SER A 274 -28.67 -16.77 1.45
CA SER A 274 -27.69 -15.70 1.22
C SER A 274 -26.27 -16.17 1.52
N GLY A 275 -25.36 -15.95 0.57
CA GLY A 275 -23.97 -16.37 0.63
C GLY A 275 -23.72 -17.82 0.27
N GLN A 276 -24.75 -18.62 -0.06
CA GLN A 276 -24.60 -19.98 -0.57
C GLN A 276 -23.97 -19.95 -1.96
N TRP A 277 -22.95 -20.78 -2.18
CA TRP A 277 -22.33 -20.94 -3.49
C TRP A 277 -23.21 -21.82 -4.38
N VAL A 278 -23.39 -21.38 -5.62
CA VAL A 278 -24.20 -22.07 -6.62
C VAL A 278 -23.53 -22.01 -7.99
N GLU A 279 -23.76 -23.05 -8.77
CA GLU A 279 -23.55 -23.07 -10.21
C GLU A 279 -24.90 -22.91 -10.91
N VAL A 280 -25.01 -21.90 -11.77
CA VAL A 280 -26.22 -21.57 -12.51
C VAL A 280 -25.97 -21.80 -13.99
N THR A 281 -26.76 -22.70 -14.59
CA THR A 281 -26.84 -22.84 -16.04
C THR A 281 -28.15 -22.22 -16.52
N GLY A 282 -28.06 -21.33 -17.51
CA GLY A 282 -29.23 -20.59 -17.96
C GLY A 282 -29.02 -19.88 -19.29
N THR A 283 -30.02 -19.08 -19.66
CA THR A 283 -30.01 -18.31 -20.90
C THR A 283 -30.09 -16.82 -20.58
N VAL A 284 -29.20 -16.02 -21.18
CA VAL A 284 -29.27 -14.57 -21.10
C VAL A 284 -30.50 -14.07 -21.84
N ARG A 285 -31.29 -13.20 -21.20
CA ARG A 285 -32.51 -12.60 -21.76
C ARG A 285 -32.43 -11.09 -21.77
N ALA A 286 -32.82 -10.49 -22.88
CA ALA A 286 -32.99 -9.04 -23.00
C ALA A 286 -34.47 -8.64 -22.87
N ALA A 287 -34.78 -7.85 -21.85
CA ALA A 287 -36.08 -7.22 -21.70
C ALA A 287 -36.26 -6.07 -22.70
N SER A 288 -37.51 -5.68 -22.95
CA SER A 288 -37.84 -4.61 -23.90
C SER A 288 -37.33 -3.22 -23.47
N ASP A 289 -37.01 -3.04 -22.19
CA ASP A 289 -36.44 -1.82 -21.64
C ASP A 289 -34.90 -1.79 -21.70
N GLY A 290 -34.28 -2.85 -22.24
CA GLY A 290 -32.83 -3.01 -22.36
C GLY A 290 -32.17 -3.71 -21.18
N THR A 291 -32.93 -4.10 -20.14
CA THR A 291 -32.40 -4.83 -18.99
C THR A 291 -32.01 -6.25 -19.39
N LEU A 292 -30.80 -6.68 -19.01
CA LEU A 292 -30.34 -8.06 -19.17
C LEU A 292 -30.57 -8.84 -17.87
N THR A 293 -31.07 -10.07 -17.98
CA THR A 293 -31.22 -11.01 -16.86
C THR A 293 -30.78 -12.42 -17.29
N LEU A 294 -30.31 -13.22 -16.33
CA LEU A 294 -30.05 -14.64 -16.54
C LEU A 294 -31.30 -15.45 -16.16
N ASP A 295 -31.95 -16.06 -17.13
CA ASP A 295 -33.07 -16.98 -16.93
C ASP A 295 -32.49 -18.35 -16.58
N ALA A 296 -32.51 -18.71 -15.29
CA ALA A 296 -31.89 -19.93 -14.80
C ALA A 296 -32.69 -21.18 -15.20
N ALA A 297 -32.05 -22.08 -15.95
CA ALA A 297 -32.60 -23.41 -16.25
C ALA A 297 -32.31 -24.40 -15.12
N GLU A 298 -31.14 -24.29 -14.50
CA GLU A 298 -30.69 -25.13 -13.39
C GLU A 298 -29.85 -24.30 -12.41
N VAL A 299 -30.06 -24.52 -11.11
CA VAL A 299 -29.29 -23.93 -10.01
C VAL A 299 -28.85 -25.06 -9.10
N THR A 300 -27.54 -25.29 -8.99
CA THR A 300 -26.95 -26.35 -8.18
C THR A 300 -26.17 -25.75 -7.03
N GLU A 301 -26.52 -26.08 -5.79
CA GLU A 301 -25.72 -25.72 -4.62
C GLU A 301 -24.39 -26.47 -4.63
N ILE A 302 -23.31 -25.74 -4.40
CA ILE A 302 -21.94 -26.26 -4.33
C ILE A 302 -21.23 -25.73 -3.07
N ASP A 303 -20.12 -26.36 -2.72
CA ASP A 303 -19.19 -25.78 -1.74
C ASP A 303 -18.45 -24.58 -2.35
N GLU A 304 -17.85 -23.74 -1.49
CA GLU A 304 -16.99 -22.65 -1.96
C GLU A 304 -15.86 -23.21 -2.85
N PRO A 305 -15.71 -22.71 -4.09
CA PRO A 305 -14.69 -23.20 -5.00
C PRO A 305 -13.27 -22.88 -4.50
N GLU A 306 -12.29 -23.67 -4.96
CA GLU A 306 -10.87 -23.45 -4.62
C GLU A 306 -10.37 -22.06 -5.05
N ASP A 307 -10.87 -21.55 -6.19
CA ASP A 307 -10.69 -20.17 -6.62
C ASP A 307 -12.00 -19.38 -6.44
N PRO A 308 -12.16 -18.67 -5.31
CA PRO A 308 -13.38 -17.90 -5.03
C PRO A 308 -13.43 -16.58 -5.82
N TYR A 309 -12.35 -16.15 -6.46
CA TYR A 309 -12.26 -14.85 -7.13
C TYR A 309 -12.23 -14.97 -8.65
N GLU A 310 -12.41 -13.83 -9.30
CA GLU A 310 -12.13 -13.63 -10.72
C GLU A 310 -11.11 -12.47 -10.85
N TYR A 311 -10.43 -12.34 -11.99
CA TYR A 311 -9.25 -11.47 -12.15
C TYR A 311 -9.28 -10.63 -13.41
#